data_AF-A0A6C0FCY3-F1
#
_entry.id   AF-A0A6C0FCY3-F1
#
_cell.length_a   1.000
_cell.length_b   1.000
_cell.length_c   1.000
_cell.angle_alpha   90.00
_cell.angle_beta   90.00
_cell.angle_gamma   90.00
#
_symmetry.space_group_name_H-M   'P 1'
#
loop_
_entity.id
_entity.type
_entity.pdbx_description
1 polymer ?
#
loop_
_entity_poly.entity_id
_entity_poly.type
_entity_poly.pdbx_seq_one_letter_code
_entity_poly.pdbx_strand_id
1 'polypeptide(L)'
;MDTRPRYVYTSLIATHQARLRCLLHEIMIGNTDSTDNLDEFPYDSDGEYDNIPESFSINSEDTYRPLVGMNIENDDTDKNADKISDTLKTLGYVGGGNMISRIGKKTQSEYDKVRTNEKMGRFMNAALLKMVVNESTISINMEYSGEVDPKEKKGDKYVYYINPNDDFTFSDRVRQGDFLTIPFQPIVIPNLIFRTEKNDTDYVFYLIRHGQGEHNVLKGFSKMNAPIDANLTDEGVAQAVRSGENFVKKRRGPNSALLLDYLFGSDLRRTRDTIAAFLQPFPVNIGTLNNSDSIYVLPCAHELSYNVKNGSCDGNQGITPNENKSSCTSKTCTTTTPFYENKNQQDVSEMLNTRPLNWEYYEKFYKGTRNKRGPGSQQCRNTNMIQQAITIIESLERSSDANVKGVLQIGGKKRKTRRKRTNRKKKSLRRSRKSRRKSKRRTYKR
;
A
#
# COMPACT_ATOMS: atom_id res chain seq x y z
N MET A 1 -4.54 1.44 37.50
CA MET A 1 -4.75 2.22 36.27
C MET A 1 -3.39 2.70 35.82
N ASP A 2 -2.94 2.31 34.64
CA ASP A 2 -1.65 2.77 34.12
C ASP A 2 -1.77 4.25 33.74
N THR A 3 -1.04 5.12 34.45
CA THR A 3 -1.08 6.57 34.27
C THR A 3 -0.04 7.07 33.27
N ARG A 4 0.62 6.15 32.54
CA ARG A 4 1.60 6.55 31.53
C ARG A 4 0.90 7.24 30.35
N PRO A 5 1.48 8.34 29.83
CA PRO A 5 0.93 9.00 28.66
C PRO A 5 1.01 8.03 27.48
N ARG A 6 -0.14 7.77 26.84
CA ARG A 6 -0.18 7.06 25.56
C ARG A 6 0.23 8.01 24.44
N TYR A 7 1.18 7.57 23.63
CA TYR A 7 1.58 8.30 22.43
C TYR A 7 0.63 7.95 21.29
N VAL A 8 0.24 8.95 20.51
CA VAL A 8 -0.59 8.75 19.31
C VAL A 8 0.13 9.40 18.14
N TYR A 9 0.49 8.59 17.14
CA TYR A 9 1.04 9.09 15.87
C TYR A 9 -0.02 8.97 14.79
N THR A 10 -0.38 10.09 14.20
CA THR A 10 -1.40 10.17 13.17
C THR A 10 -0.75 10.42 11.82
N SER A 11 -1.03 9.57 10.84
CA SER A 11 -0.35 9.63 9.53
C SER A 11 -1.33 9.51 8.38
N LEU A 12 -0.99 10.09 7.22
CA LEU A 12 -1.68 9.86 5.95
C LEU A 12 -0.78 9.01 5.04
N ILE A 13 -1.33 7.95 4.45
CA ILE A 13 -0.65 7.11 3.45
C ILE A 13 -1.47 7.12 2.17
N ALA A 14 -0.95 7.74 1.10
CA ALA A 14 -1.53 7.61 -0.23
C ALA A 14 -0.98 6.39 -0.97
N THR A 15 -1.88 5.57 -1.49
CA THR A 15 -1.56 4.26 -2.07
C THR A 15 -2.50 3.91 -3.22
N HIS A 16 -2.41 2.67 -3.70
CA HIS A 16 -3.15 2.17 -4.85
C HIS A 16 -4.21 1.14 -4.51
N GLN A 17 -5.10 0.91 -5.47
CA GLN A 17 -6.22 -0.03 -5.37
C GLN A 17 -5.77 -1.43 -4.97
N ALA A 18 -4.74 -1.96 -5.65
CA ALA A 18 -4.26 -3.32 -5.42
C ALA A 18 -3.61 -3.46 -4.04
N ARG A 19 -2.92 -2.42 -3.56
CA ARG A 19 -2.26 -2.41 -2.25
C ARG A 19 -3.24 -2.40 -1.08
N LEU A 20 -4.33 -1.64 -1.18
CA LEU A 20 -5.37 -1.67 -0.14
C LEU A 20 -6.03 -3.06 -0.05
N ARG A 21 -6.34 -3.66 -1.20
CA ARG A 21 -6.92 -5.02 -1.25
C ARG A 21 -5.96 -6.06 -0.70
N CYS A 22 -4.70 -5.98 -1.09
CA CYS A 22 -3.64 -6.82 -0.52
C CYS A 22 -3.57 -6.69 1.00
N LEU A 23 -3.51 -5.47 1.53
CA LEU A 23 -3.42 -5.23 2.98
C LEU A 23 -4.60 -5.87 3.71
N LEU A 24 -5.83 -5.70 3.19
CA LEU A 24 -7.00 -6.33 3.78
C LEU A 24 -6.97 -7.85 3.68
N HIS A 25 -6.45 -8.39 2.57
CA HIS A 25 -6.27 -9.83 2.41
C HIS A 25 -5.32 -10.38 3.49
N GLU A 26 -4.14 -9.76 3.66
CA GLU A 26 -3.15 -10.12 4.67
C GLU A 26 -3.74 -10.07 6.10
N ILE A 27 -4.56 -9.06 6.38
CA ILE A 27 -5.19 -8.86 7.70
C ILE A 27 -6.32 -9.88 7.96
N MET A 28 -7.17 -10.13 6.97
CA MET A 28 -8.36 -10.97 7.16
C MET A 28 -8.07 -12.47 7.07
N ILE A 29 -7.14 -12.87 6.20
CA ILE A 29 -6.86 -14.28 5.90
C ILE A 29 -5.51 -14.73 6.47
N GLY A 30 -4.60 -13.78 6.74
CA GLY A 30 -3.20 -14.08 7.09
C GLY A 30 -2.35 -14.31 5.83
N ASN A 31 -1.03 -14.22 5.96
CA ASN A 31 -0.11 -14.56 4.87
C ASN A 31 -0.13 -16.08 4.64
N THR A 32 -0.82 -16.53 3.60
CA THR A 32 -0.85 -17.94 3.18
C THR A 32 0.31 -18.32 2.26
N ASP A 33 1.39 -17.54 2.23
CA ASP A 33 2.62 -17.80 1.43
C ASP A 33 3.34 -19.12 1.81
N SER A 34 2.75 -19.97 2.66
CA SER A 34 3.24 -21.31 3.00
C SER A 34 2.76 -22.42 2.06
N THR A 35 2.25 -22.14 0.86
CA THR A 35 2.02 -23.21 -0.12
C THR A 35 3.34 -23.60 -0.78
N ASP A 36 3.99 -24.62 -0.20
CA ASP A 36 4.94 -25.47 -0.89
C ASP A 36 4.35 -25.96 -2.22
N ASN A 37 5.11 -25.79 -3.31
CA ASN A 37 5.04 -26.51 -4.59
C ASN A 37 3.70 -27.20 -4.93
N LEU A 38 2.75 -26.46 -5.49
CA LEU A 38 1.79 -27.05 -6.43
C LEU A 38 2.15 -26.54 -7.82
N ASP A 39 2.45 -27.50 -8.69
CA ASP A 39 2.96 -27.31 -10.05
C ASP A 39 2.17 -26.28 -10.84
N GLU A 40 2.93 -25.37 -11.47
CA GLU A 40 2.45 -24.31 -12.36
C GLU A 40 1.74 -24.89 -13.58
N PHE A 41 0.45 -24.57 -13.71
CA PHE A 41 -0.18 -24.47 -15.03
C PHE A 41 -0.02 -23.03 -15.53
N PRO A 42 0.39 -22.81 -16.79
CA PRO A 42 0.46 -21.47 -17.36
C PRO A 42 -0.97 -21.01 -17.63
N TYR A 43 -1.49 -20.10 -16.79
CA TYR A 43 -2.76 -19.43 -17.03
C TYR A 43 -2.56 -17.93 -17.09
N ASP A 44 -3.17 -17.35 -18.12
CA ASP A 44 -3.07 -15.96 -18.53
C ASP A 44 -3.36 -14.99 -17.38
N SER A 45 -2.40 -14.09 -17.21
CA SER A 45 -2.52 -12.85 -16.46
C SER A 45 -3.62 -12.00 -17.10
N ASP A 46 -4.53 -11.45 -16.30
CA ASP A 46 -5.56 -10.47 -16.66
C ASP A 46 -5.00 -9.10 -17.15
N GLY A 47 -3.93 -9.13 -17.95
CA GLY A 47 -3.66 -8.13 -18.96
C GLY A 47 -4.71 -8.30 -20.04
N GLU A 48 -5.79 -7.53 -19.92
CA GLU A 48 -6.86 -7.35 -20.88
C GLU A 48 -6.28 -7.07 -22.30
N TYR A 49 -6.09 -8.12 -23.09
CA TYR A 49 -5.85 -8.08 -24.53
C TYR A 49 -7.16 -8.45 -25.24
N ASP A 50 -7.95 -7.42 -25.58
CA ASP A 50 -9.02 -7.59 -26.55
C ASP A 50 -8.40 -7.69 -27.95
N ASN A 51 -8.37 -8.89 -28.51
CA ASN A 51 -8.28 -9.13 -29.94
C ASN A 51 -8.94 -10.48 -30.27
N ILE A 52 -10.20 -10.45 -30.70
CA ILE A 52 -10.77 -11.48 -31.57
C ILE A 52 -11.22 -10.75 -32.84
N PRO A 53 -10.64 -11.05 -34.02
CA PRO A 53 -11.24 -10.60 -35.27
C PRO A 53 -12.49 -11.42 -35.57
N GLU A 54 -13.53 -10.73 -36.04
CA GLU A 54 -14.75 -11.31 -36.55
C GLU A 54 -14.51 -12.27 -37.73
N SER A 55 -15.44 -13.21 -37.86
CA SER A 55 -15.69 -14.17 -38.96
C SER A 55 -14.96 -15.52 -38.88
N PHE A 56 -15.71 -16.56 -38.48
CA PHE A 56 -15.74 -17.84 -39.20
C PHE A 56 -17.02 -18.61 -38.85
N SER A 57 -17.90 -18.75 -39.83
CA SER A 57 -19.12 -19.57 -39.83
C SER A 57 -18.82 -20.92 -40.47
N ILE A 58 -19.07 -22.04 -39.79
CA ILE A 58 -19.25 -23.38 -40.40
C ILE A 58 -20.36 -24.15 -39.67
N ASN A 59 -21.08 -24.91 -40.49
CA ASN A 59 -22.31 -25.67 -40.28
C ASN A 59 -22.21 -26.93 -39.40
N SER A 60 -23.41 -27.45 -39.19
CA SER A 60 -23.94 -28.65 -38.53
C SER A 60 -23.37 -30.04 -38.91
N GLU A 61 -23.78 -31.01 -38.08
CA GLU A 61 -23.74 -32.49 -38.19
C GLU A 61 -22.34 -33.08 -37.89
N ASP A 62 -22.13 -34.02 -36.93
CA ASP A 62 -22.74 -35.34 -36.90
C ASP A 62 -22.38 -36.16 -35.63
N THR A 63 -23.30 -37.05 -35.27
CA THR A 63 -23.24 -38.37 -34.59
C THR A 63 -22.33 -38.74 -33.39
N TYR A 64 -23.04 -39.18 -32.34
CA TYR A 64 -22.81 -40.26 -31.37
C TYR A 64 -21.77 -41.38 -31.68
N ARG A 65 -20.93 -41.72 -30.69
CA ARG A 65 -20.79 -43.08 -30.10
C ARG A 65 -19.89 -43.09 -28.83
N PRO A 66 -20.25 -43.83 -27.76
CA PRO A 66 -19.48 -43.87 -26.51
C PRO A 66 -18.56 -45.09 -26.42
N LEU A 67 -17.44 -44.96 -25.69
CA LEU A 67 -16.71 -46.09 -25.10
C LEU A 67 -16.29 -45.78 -23.65
N VAL A 68 -16.88 -46.57 -22.76
CA VAL A 68 -16.38 -47.10 -21.48
C VAL A 68 -14.84 -47.13 -21.43
N GLY A 69 -14.12 -46.78 -20.36
CA GLY A 69 -14.41 -46.38 -19.00
C GLY A 69 -13.09 -46.49 -18.22
N MET A 70 -12.89 -45.71 -17.15
CA MET A 70 -11.97 -46.04 -16.06
C MET A 70 -12.21 -45.10 -14.89
N ASN A 71 -12.56 -45.71 -13.75
CA ASN A 71 -12.76 -45.09 -12.45
C ASN A 71 -11.46 -44.50 -11.92
N ILE A 72 -11.49 -43.23 -11.51
CA ILE A 72 -10.66 -42.71 -10.43
C ILE A 72 -11.58 -41.84 -9.57
N GLU A 73 -11.99 -42.39 -8.43
CA GLU A 73 -12.54 -41.64 -7.32
C GLU A 73 -11.48 -40.66 -6.82
N ASN A 74 -11.80 -39.38 -6.77
CA ASN A 74 -11.14 -38.40 -5.90
C ASN A 74 -12.20 -37.37 -5.49
N ASP A 75 -12.91 -37.76 -4.44
CA ASP A 75 -13.79 -36.95 -3.62
C ASP A 75 -12.91 -36.31 -2.53
N ASP A 76 -12.59 -35.02 -2.64
CA ASP A 76 -12.16 -34.15 -1.51
C ASP A 76 -11.79 -32.71 -1.97
N THR A 77 -12.73 -31.98 -2.59
CA THR A 77 -12.58 -30.52 -2.79
C THR A 77 -13.45 -29.65 -1.87
N ASP A 78 -14.36 -30.24 -1.07
CA ASP A 78 -15.28 -29.45 -0.22
C ASP A 78 -14.79 -29.21 1.21
N LYS A 79 -13.76 -29.93 1.70
CA LYS A 79 -13.34 -29.86 3.11
C LYS A 79 -12.49 -28.63 3.47
N ASN A 80 -12.03 -27.83 2.49
CA ASN A 80 -11.17 -26.67 2.76
C ASN A 80 -11.96 -25.36 2.95
N ALA A 81 -13.15 -25.26 2.35
CA ALA A 81 -14.05 -24.11 2.53
C ALA A 81 -14.66 -24.08 3.95
N ASP A 82 -15.01 -25.25 4.49
CA ASP A 82 -15.58 -25.39 5.83
C ASP A 82 -14.58 -25.01 6.94
N LYS A 83 -13.29 -25.33 6.79
CA LYS A 83 -12.24 -24.94 7.75
C LYS A 83 -12.02 -23.42 7.80
N ILE A 84 -12.11 -22.73 6.67
CA ILE A 84 -11.97 -21.26 6.62
C ILE A 84 -13.21 -20.60 7.23
N SER A 85 -14.40 -21.10 6.91
CA SER A 85 -15.67 -20.66 7.51
C SER A 85 -15.67 -20.80 9.04
N ASP A 86 -15.20 -21.93 9.57
CA ASP A 86 -15.18 -22.16 11.02
C ASP A 86 -14.09 -21.34 11.74
N THR A 87 -12.96 -21.06 11.08
CA THR A 87 -11.94 -20.16 11.63
C THR A 87 -12.46 -18.72 11.73
N LEU A 88 -13.21 -18.23 10.73
CA LEU A 88 -13.82 -16.91 10.72
C LEU A 88 -14.95 -16.77 11.76
N LYS A 89 -15.73 -17.82 12.00
CA LYS A 89 -16.72 -17.86 13.10
C LYS A 89 -16.04 -17.84 14.48
N THR A 90 -14.91 -18.52 14.62
CA THR A 90 -14.14 -18.58 15.88
C THR A 90 -13.46 -17.25 16.22
N LEU A 91 -13.11 -16.44 15.21
CA LEU A 91 -12.54 -15.10 15.35
C LEU A 91 -13.58 -13.99 15.67
N GLY A 92 -14.83 -14.35 15.96
CA GLY A 92 -15.84 -13.38 16.40
C GLY A 92 -16.40 -12.50 15.28
N TYR A 93 -16.33 -12.95 14.02
CA TYR A 93 -16.96 -12.27 12.89
C TYR A 93 -18.49 -12.41 12.97
N VAL A 94 -19.12 -11.55 13.78
CA VAL A 94 -20.58 -11.45 13.86
C VAL A 94 -21.05 -10.71 12.61
N GLY A 95 -21.39 -11.45 11.56
CA GLY A 95 -21.99 -10.89 10.35
C GLY A 95 -23.29 -10.15 10.70
N GLY A 96 -23.26 -8.83 10.61
CA GLY A 96 -24.45 -7.99 10.73
C GLY A 96 -25.48 -8.37 9.67
N GLY A 97 -26.61 -8.89 10.12
CA GLY A 97 -27.75 -9.25 9.29
C GLY A 97 -28.50 -8.03 8.76
N ASN A 98 -28.98 -8.17 7.52
CA ASN A 98 -30.08 -7.45 6.89
C ASN A 98 -29.97 -5.93 6.75
N MET A 99 -29.22 -5.48 5.74
CA MET A 99 -29.56 -4.25 5.02
C MET A 99 -29.42 -4.48 3.50
N ILE A 100 -30.35 -5.25 2.93
CA ILE A 100 -30.51 -5.36 1.47
C ILE A 100 -31.40 -4.20 1.03
N SER A 101 -30.81 -3.10 0.60
CA SER A 101 -31.56 -2.09 -0.16
C SER A 101 -31.82 -2.63 -1.56
N ARG A 102 -33.09 -2.64 -1.96
CA ARG A 102 -33.54 -3.10 -3.28
C ARG A 102 -32.94 -2.21 -4.38
N ILE A 103 -31.85 -2.64 -5.02
CA ILE A 103 -31.30 -1.97 -6.20
C ILE A 103 -30.86 -3.04 -7.22
N GLY A 104 -31.51 -3.04 -8.38
CA GLY A 104 -31.14 -3.78 -9.60
C GLY A 104 -31.44 -5.28 -9.61
N LYS A 105 -32.03 -5.79 -10.70
CA LYS A 105 -32.23 -7.23 -10.98
C LYS A 105 -30.89 -7.95 -11.30
N LYS A 106 -29.80 -7.64 -10.60
CA LYS A 106 -28.57 -8.46 -10.62
C LYS A 106 -28.62 -9.37 -9.40
N THR A 107 -28.45 -10.66 -9.66
CA THR A 107 -28.94 -11.76 -8.83
C THR A 107 -28.17 -11.88 -7.51
N GLN A 108 -28.86 -12.33 -6.46
CA GLN A 108 -28.29 -12.74 -5.16
C GLN A 108 -27.01 -13.58 -5.31
N SER A 109 -26.88 -14.37 -6.39
CA SER A 109 -25.69 -15.15 -6.71
C SER A 109 -24.41 -14.35 -6.98
N GLU A 110 -24.47 -13.10 -7.47
CA GLU A 110 -23.27 -12.25 -7.60
C GLU A 110 -22.80 -11.73 -6.24
N TYR A 111 -23.74 -11.42 -5.34
CA TYR A 111 -23.43 -11.05 -3.95
C TYR A 111 -22.88 -12.23 -3.17
N ASP A 112 -23.42 -13.44 -3.38
CA ASP A 112 -22.92 -14.64 -2.73
C ASP A 112 -21.51 -14.99 -3.21
N LYS A 113 -21.17 -14.79 -4.50
CA LYS A 113 -19.80 -14.96 -5.03
C LYS A 113 -18.76 -13.98 -4.45
N VAL A 114 -19.18 -12.74 -4.16
CA VAL A 114 -18.34 -11.77 -3.44
C VAL A 114 -18.09 -12.24 -2.01
N ARG A 115 -19.08 -12.88 -1.40
CA ARG A 115 -19.02 -13.40 -0.03
C ARG A 115 -18.22 -14.69 0.09
N THR A 116 -18.14 -15.51 -0.96
CA THR A 116 -17.41 -16.80 -0.98
C THR A 116 -15.91 -16.66 -1.34
N ASN A 117 -15.23 -15.57 -0.94
CA ASN A 117 -13.81 -15.29 -1.26
C ASN A 117 -13.45 -15.18 -2.76
N GLU A 118 -14.38 -15.37 -3.71
CA GLU A 118 -14.01 -15.33 -5.14
C GLU A 118 -13.72 -13.90 -5.65
N LYS A 119 -14.31 -12.86 -5.03
CA LYS A 119 -14.10 -11.46 -5.46
C LYS A 119 -14.13 -10.46 -4.30
N MET A 120 -12.96 -10.09 -3.77
CA MET A 120 -12.84 -8.96 -2.85
C MET A 120 -13.27 -7.65 -3.53
N GLY A 121 -14.09 -6.84 -2.83
CA GLY A 121 -14.55 -5.53 -3.29
C GLY A 121 -13.41 -4.56 -3.62
N ARG A 122 -13.74 -3.52 -4.38
CA ARG A 122 -12.82 -2.44 -4.78
C ARG A 122 -13.08 -1.16 -4.00
N PHE A 123 -12.10 -0.25 -3.99
CA PHE A 123 -12.25 1.06 -3.38
C PHE A 123 -12.48 2.07 -4.50
N MET A 124 -13.30 3.09 -4.28
CA MET A 124 -13.46 4.16 -5.25
C MET A 124 -12.25 5.11 -5.22
N ASN A 125 -12.12 6.00 -6.20
CA ASN A 125 -11.00 6.94 -6.22
C ASN A 125 -11.08 7.86 -4.99
N ALA A 126 -9.94 8.23 -4.40
CA ALA A 126 -9.88 9.03 -3.17
C ALA A 126 -10.61 8.46 -1.94
N ALA A 127 -10.98 7.16 -1.96
CA ALA A 127 -11.53 6.47 -0.79
C ALA A 127 -10.54 6.53 0.39
N LEU A 128 -11.07 6.75 1.59
CA LEU A 128 -10.30 6.96 2.82
C LEU A 128 -10.66 5.91 3.86
N LEU A 129 -9.66 5.13 4.28
CA LEU A 129 -9.77 4.21 5.41
C LEU A 129 -9.02 4.78 6.62
N LYS A 130 -9.53 4.55 7.82
CA LYS A 130 -8.82 4.77 9.07
C LYS A 130 -8.40 3.41 9.63
N MET A 131 -7.10 3.24 9.81
CA MET A 131 -6.50 2.08 10.45
C MET A 131 -5.86 2.50 11.77
N VAL A 132 -6.13 1.79 12.86
CA VAL A 132 -5.46 1.99 14.15
C VAL A 132 -4.72 0.72 14.51
N VAL A 133 -3.42 0.83 14.75
CA VAL A 133 -2.53 -0.26 15.16
C VAL A 133 -1.96 0.09 16.53
N ASN A 134 -2.15 -0.81 17.50
CA ASN A 134 -1.49 -0.75 18.81
C ASN A 134 -0.96 -2.13 19.19
N GLU A 135 -0.39 -2.26 20.39
CA GLU A 135 0.20 -3.54 20.83
C GLU A 135 -0.81 -4.70 20.76
N SER A 136 -2.08 -4.45 21.07
CA SER A 136 -3.08 -5.50 21.23
C SER A 136 -3.93 -5.74 19.99
N THR A 137 -4.18 -4.71 19.18
CA THR A 137 -5.25 -4.72 18.18
C THR A 137 -4.88 -3.97 16.90
N ILE A 138 -5.48 -4.44 15.81
CA ILE A 138 -5.58 -3.72 14.54
C ILE A 138 -7.06 -3.46 14.31
N SER A 139 -7.44 -2.22 14.06
CA SER A 139 -8.78 -1.87 13.62
C SER A 139 -8.76 -1.11 12.31
N ILE A 140 -9.73 -1.37 11.43
CA ILE A 140 -9.90 -0.68 10.15
C ILE A 140 -11.36 -0.29 10.00
N ASN A 141 -11.58 0.99 9.68
CA ASN A 141 -12.88 1.51 9.33
C ASN A 141 -12.80 2.32 8.03
N MET A 142 -13.90 2.41 7.29
CA MET A 142 -14.01 3.33 6.16
C MET A 142 -14.50 4.68 6.67
N GLU A 143 -13.73 5.74 6.38
CA GLU A 143 -14.10 7.11 6.72
C GLU A 143 -14.77 7.81 5.54
N TYR A 144 -14.37 7.52 4.30
CA TYR A 144 -14.97 8.09 3.09
C TYR A 144 -14.96 7.06 1.97
N SER A 145 -16.11 6.87 1.30
CA SER A 145 -16.27 5.88 0.24
C SER A 145 -15.44 6.18 -1.00
N GLY A 146 -15.12 7.46 -1.24
CA GLY A 146 -14.52 7.93 -2.49
C GLY A 146 -15.57 8.09 -3.59
N GLU A 147 -15.10 8.25 -4.83
CA GLU A 147 -15.95 8.55 -5.98
C GLU A 147 -15.51 7.81 -7.26
N VAL A 148 -16.46 7.57 -8.16
CA VAL A 148 -16.22 6.95 -9.48
C VAL A 148 -16.74 7.89 -10.56
N ASP A 149 -15.84 8.35 -11.43
CA ASP A 149 -16.20 9.17 -12.57
C ASP A 149 -17.01 8.34 -13.59
N PRO A 150 -18.15 8.84 -14.10
CA PRO A 150 -18.91 8.25 -15.20
C PRO A 150 -18.10 7.89 -16.45
N LYS A 151 -17.01 8.60 -16.72
CA LYS A 151 -16.15 8.32 -17.88
C LYS A 151 -15.36 7.02 -17.72
N GLU A 152 -15.17 6.53 -16.50
CA GLU A 152 -14.58 5.23 -16.22
C GLU A 152 -15.62 4.14 -16.50
N LYS A 153 -15.62 3.57 -17.73
CA LYS A 153 -16.47 2.42 -18.10
C LYS A 153 -16.00 1.12 -17.43
N LYS A 154 -16.02 1.12 -16.10
CA LYS A 154 -15.69 -0.01 -15.21
C LYS A 154 -16.88 -0.43 -14.35
N GLY A 155 -17.99 0.30 -14.45
CA GLY A 155 -19.10 0.23 -13.50
C GLY A 155 -19.78 -1.13 -13.44
N ASP A 156 -20.05 -1.76 -14.59
CA ASP A 156 -20.87 -2.98 -14.61
C ASP A 156 -20.16 -4.24 -14.10
N LYS A 157 -18.82 -4.23 -14.01
CA LYS A 157 -18.00 -5.41 -13.73
C LYS A 157 -17.53 -5.50 -12.27
N TYR A 158 -17.54 -4.40 -11.53
CA TYR A 158 -16.91 -4.34 -10.21
C TYR A 158 -17.88 -4.00 -9.11
N VAL A 159 -17.57 -4.55 -7.93
CA VAL A 159 -18.28 -4.30 -6.68
C VAL A 159 -17.40 -3.40 -5.84
N TYR A 160 -17.92 -2.26 -5.41
CA TYR A 160 -17.20 -1.25 -4.63
C TYR A 160 -17.63 -1.24 -3.16
N TYR A 161 -16.68 -1.05 -2.26
CA TYR A 161 -16.95 -0.80 -0.86
C TYR A 161 -17.52 0.61 -0.66
N ILE A 162 -18.52 0.72 0.21
CA ILE A 162 -19.15 1.98 0.62
C ILE A 162 -19.20 2.07 2.14
N ASN A 163 -19.06 3.29 2.68
CA ASN A 163 -19.29 3.57 4.08
C ASN A 163 -20.80 3.60 4.32
N PRO A 164 -21.35 2.78 5.22
CA PRO A 164 -22.79 2.77 5.50
C PRO A 164 -23.30 4.11 6.07
N ASN A 165 -22.42 4.95 6.60
CA ASN A 165 -22.75 6.25 7.18
C ASN A 165 -22.54 7.43 6.21
N ASP A 166 -21.98 7.18 5.02
CA ASP A 166 -21.91 8.26 4.05
C ASP A 166 -23.32 8.57 3.57
N ASP A 167 -23.65 9.87 3.54
CA ASP A 167 -24.94 10.32 3.03
C ASP A 167 -24.96 9.99 1.53
N PHE A 168 -25.72 8.94 1.15
CA PHE A 168 -25.75 8.35 -0.20
C PHE A 168 -26.36 9.26 -1.27
N THR A 169 -26.25 10.57 -1.11
CA THR A 169 -26.50 11.56 -2.15
C THR A 169 -25.44 11.48 -3.26
N PHE A 170 -24.30 10.83 -3.03
CA PHE A 170 -23.40 10.30 -4.07
C PHE A 170 -23.77 8.83 -4.33
N SER A 171 -24.52 8.44 -5.35
CA SER A 171 -24.73 9.03 -6.64
C SER A 171 -26.08 8.52 -7.13
N ASP A 172 -26.79 9.32 -7.90
CA ASP A 172 -27.91 8.83 -8.70
C ASP A 172 -27.53 7.56 -9.49
N ARG A 173 -26.23 7.33 -9.72
CA ARG A 173 -25.65 6.16 -10.39
C ARG A 173 -25.65 4.87 -9.58
N VAL A 174 -25.38 4.91 -8.27
CA VAL A 174 -25.61 3.75 -7.39
C VAL A 174 -27.10 3.40 -7.43
N ARG A 175 -27.97 4.43 -7.40
CA ARG A 175 -29.43 4.24 -7.52
C ARG A 175 -29.87 3.76 -8.91
N GLN A 176 -29.17 4.20 -9.98
CA GLN A 176 -29.41 3.79 -11.37
C GLN A 176 -28.78 2.41 -11.69
N GLY A 177 -27.92 1.87 -10.82
CA GLY A 177 -27.33 0.55 -10.96
C GLY A 177 -26.06 0.50 -11.84
N ASP A 178 -25.41 1.64 -12.06
CA ASP A 178 -24.21 1.75 -12.90
C ASP A 178 -22.99 0.99 -12.35
N PHE A 179 -22.99 0.69 -11.06
CA PHE A 179 -21.99 -0.16 -10.43
C PHE A 179 -22.54 -0.82 -9.17
N LEU A 180 -21.98 -1.98 -8.84
CA LEU A 180 -22.37 -2.74 -7.66
C LEU A 180 -21.65 -2.19 -6.42
N THR A 181 -22.32 -2.18 -5.28
CA THR A 181 -21.75 -1.70 -4.01
C THR A 181 -22.03 -2.65 -2.86
N ILE A 182 -21.12 -2.71 -1.90
CA ILE A 182 -21.27 -3.47 -0.65
C ILE A 182 -20.81 -2.61 0.55
N PRO A 183 -21.53 -2.64 1.68
CA PRO A 183 -21.12 -1.92 2.88
C PRO A 183 -19.81 -2.47 3.42
N PHE A 184 -18.82 -1.59 3.64
CA PHE A 184 -17.58 -1.94 4.31
C PHE A 184 -17.86 -2.28 5.78
N GLN A 185 -17.51 -3.49 6.19
CA GLN A 185 -17.64 -3.92 7.58
C GLN A 185 -16.38 -3.51 8.35
N PRO A 186 -16.51 -2.79 9.49
CA PRO A 186 -15.37 -2.50 10.34
C PRO A 186 -14.64 -3.77 10.77
N ILE A 187 -13.33 -3.74 10.70
CA ILE A 187 -12.46 -4.86 11.08
C ILE A 187 -11.83 -4.53 12.42
N VAL A 188 -11.85 -5.47 13.37
CA VAL A 188 -11.10 -5.40 14.62
C VAL A 188 -10.53 -6.78 14.91
N ILE A 189 -9.21 -6.91 14.93
CA ILE A 189 -8.51 -8.18 15.16
C ILE A 189 -7.33 -7.99 16.13
N PRO A 190 -6.82 -9.07 16.76
CA PRO A 190 -5.56 -8.99 17.51
C PRO A 190 -4.38 -8.56 16.64
N ASN A 191 -3.48 -7.74 17.18
CA ASN A 191 -2.26 -7.36 16.47
C ASN A 191 -1.19 -8.46 16.56
N LEU A 192 -1.18 -9.34 15.58
CA LEU A 192 -0.13 -10.36 15.40
C LEU A 192 0.78 -10.06 14.20
N ILE A 193 0.50 -8.99 13.47
CA ILE A 193 1.11 -8.69 12.16
C ILE A 193 2.17 -7.59 12.31
N PHE A 194 1.83 -6.49 12.99
CA PHE A 194 2.68 -5.31 13.04
C PHE A 194 3.47 -5.27 14.34
N ARG A 195 4.79 -5.23 14.20
CA ARG A 195 5.70 -5.10 15.34
C ARG A 195 5.83 -3.63 15.69
N THR A 196 5.63 -3.33 16.97
CA THR A 196 5.80 -2.00 17.57
C THR A 196 6.85 -2.08 18.67
N GLU A 197 7.79 -1.14 18.73
CA GLU A 197 8.83 -1.10 19.78
C GLU A 197 8.28 -0.64 21.15
N LYS A 198 7.16 0.10 21.16
CA LYS A 198 6.56 0.71 22.35
C LYS A 198 5.14 0.20 22.57
N ASN A 199 4.91 -0.37 23.75
CA ASN A 199 3.62 -0.92 24.20
C ASN A 199 2.54 0.15 24.44
N ASP A 200 2.94 1.40 24.67
CA ASP A 200 2.05 2.51 25.02
C ASP A 200 1.81 3.48 23.83
N THR A 201 1.85 2.96 22.59
CA THR A 201 1.72 3.76 21.36
C THR A 201 0.58 3.30 20.47
N ASP A 202 -0.27 4.22 20.07
CA ASP A 202 -1.27 4.04 19.02
C ASP A 202 -0.77 4.67 17.70
N TYR A 203 -0.72 3.88 16.64
CA TYR A 203 -0.45 4.35 15.29
C TYR A 203 -1.77 4.45 14.51
N VAL A 204 -2.16 5.67 14.15
CA VAL A 204 -3.38 5.97 13.42
C VAL A 204 -3.03 6.33 11.97
N PHE A 205 -3.32 5.43 11.04
CA PHE A 205 -3.09 5.63 9.61
C PHE A 205 -4.39 5.95 8.88
N TYR A 206 -4.45 7.07 8.17
CA TYR A 206 -5.44 7.29 7.12
C TYR A 206 -4.88 6.78 5.80
N LEU A 207 -5.49 5.74 5.25
CA LEU A 207 -5.09 5.15 3.98
C LEU A 207 -5.99 5.70 2.89
N ILE A 208 -5.42 6.48 1.97
CA ILE A 208 -6.16 7.06 0.85
C ILE A 208 -5.76 6.36 -0.45
N ARG A 209 -6.75 5.87 -1.21
CA ARG A 209 -6.52 5.48 -2.61
C ARG A 209 -6.29 6.74 -3.43
N HIS A 210 -5.34 6.73 -4.35
CA HIS A 210 -5.15 7.86 -5.27
C HIS A 210 -6.46 8.27 -6.00
N GLY A 211 -6.56 9.54 -6.37
CA GLY A 211 -7.63 10.04 -7.25
C GLY A 211 -7.59 9.40 -8.64
N GLN A 212 -8.59 9.66 -9.49
CA GLN A 212 -8.55 9.19 -10.88
C GLN A 212 -7.22 9.57 -11.57
N GLY A 213 -6.52 8.58 -12.11
CA GLY A 213 -5.33 8.78 -12.94
C GLY A 213 -5.69 8.84 -14.42
N GLU A 214 -4.85 9.47 -15.26
CA GLU A 214 -5.04 9.53 -16.72
C GLU A 214 -5.25 8.12 -17.31
N HIS A 215 -4.48 7.14 -16.84
CA HIS A 215 -4.58 5.73 -17.23
C HIS A 215 -5.93 5.08 -16.90
N ASN A 216 -6.75 5.65 -16.01
CA ASN A 216 -8.09 5.15 -15.72
C ASN A 216 -9.10 5.52 -16.81
N VAL A 217 -8.81 6.56 -17.59
CA VAL A 217 -9.69 7.10 -18.63
C VAL A 217 -9.29 6.62 -20.04
N LEU A 218 -8.01 6.26 -20.24
CA LEU A 218 -7.50 5.75 -21.51
C LEU A 218 -8.15 4.42 -21.93
N LYS A 219 -8.39 4.25 -23.24
CA LYS A 219 -9.04 3.07 -23.85
C LYS A 219 -8.23 2.52 -25.01
N GLY A 220 -8.38 1.22 -25.28
CA GLY A 220 -7.82 0.55 -26.46
C GLY A 220 -6.32 0.82 -26.66
N PHE A 221 -5.95 1.15 -27.90
CA PHE A 221 -4.56 1.46 -28.26
C PHE A 221 -3.94 2.62 -27.47
N SER A 222 -4.72 3.58 -26.97
CA SER A 222 -4.19 4.66 -26.13
C SER A 222 -3.67 4.16 -24.78
N LYS A 223 -4.19 3.03 -24.27
CA LYS A 223 -3.71 2.38 -23.05
C LYS A 223 -2.32 1.76 -23.25
N MET A 224 -2.03 1.23 -24.44
CA MET A 224 -0.70 0.70 -24.77
C MET A 224 0.37 1.80 -24.80
N ASN A 225 -0.05 3.02 -25.15
CA ASN A 225 0.79 4.22 -25.15
C ASN A 225 0.61 5.07 -23.88
N ALA A 226 0.10 4.47 -22.79
CA ALA A 226 -0.06 5.19 -21.54
C ALA A 226 1.31 5.77 -21.09
N PRO A 227 1.34 7.04 -20.68
CA PRO A 227 2.59 7.66 -20.26
C PRO A 227 3.17 6.94 -19.05
N ILE A 228 4.50 6.92 -18.98
CA ILE A 228 5.22 6.45 -17.79
C ILE A 228 4.84 7.36 -16.62
N ASP A 229 4.53 6.76 -15.47
CA ASP A 229 4.18 7.48 -14.24
C ASP A 229 2.99 8.45 -14.42
N ALA A 230 1.86 7.88 -14.86
CA ALA A 230 0.66 8.64 -15.21
C ALA A 230 0.20 9.62 -14.11
N ASN A 231 -0.26 10.80 -14.54
CA ASN A 231 -0.72 11.86 -13.64
C ASN A 231 -2.12 11.56 -13.10
N LEU A 232 -2.54 12.34 -12.10
CA LEU A 232 -3.96 12.51 -11.82
C LEU A 232 -4.63 13.31 -12.95
N THR A 233 -5.90 13.04 -13.19
CA THR A 233 -6.77 13.94 -13.98
C THR A 233 -7.24 15.10 -13.10
N ASP A 234 -7.79 16.14 -13.71
CA ASP A 234 -8.45 17.23 -12.97
C ASP A 234 -9.56 16.70 -12.05
N GLU A 235 -10.32 15.71 -12.52
CA GLU A 235 -11.34 15.04 -11.71
C GLU A 235 -10.72 14.25 -10.55
N GLY A 236 -9.61 13.54 -10.78
CA GLY A 236 -8.91 12.82 -9.72
C GLY A 236 -8.41 13.74 -8.60
N VAL A 237 -8.07 14.97 -8.95
CA VAL A 237 -7.64 16.00 -8.00
C VAL A 237 -8.82 16.52 -7.21
N ALA A 238 -9.91 16.84 -7.90
CA ALA A 238 -11.14 17.27 -7.26
C ALA A 238 -11.69 16.20 -6.29
N GLN A 239 -11.58 14.91 -6.65
CA GLN A 239 -11.92 13.78 -5.76
C GLN A 239 -11.06 13.77 -4.48
N ALA A 240 -9.75 13.99 -4.62
CA ALA A 240 -8.84 14.05 -3.47
C ALA A 240 -9.14 15.26 -2.57
N VAL A 241 -9.43 16.44 -3.15
CA VAL A 241 -9.85 17.63 -2.41
C VAL A 241 -11.13 17.35 -1.62
N ARG A 242 -12.17 16.79 -2.24
CA ARG A 242 -13.43 16.47 -1.56
C ARG A 242 -13.26 15.44 -0.43
N SER A 243 -12.38 14.46 -0.60
CA SER A 243 -11.99 13.53 0.47
C SER A 243 -11.36 14.29 1.66
N GLY A 244 -10.50 15.27 1.38
CA GLY A 244 -9.93 16.18 2.39
C GLY A 244 -10.98 17.04 3.10
N GLU A 245 -11.95 17.58 2.36
CA GLU A 245 -13.06 18.38 2.92
C GLU A 245 -13.90 17.53 3.87
N ASN A 246 -14.23 16.29 3.47
CA ASN A 246 -14.96 15.35 4.29
C ASN A 246 -14.20 15.04 5.58
N PHE A 247 -12.90 14.78 5.47
CA PHE A 247 -12.01 14.54 6.61
C PHE A 247 -12.00 15.71 7.59
N VAL A 248 -11.80 16.94 7.09
CA VAL A 248 -11.81 18.16 7.91
C VAL A 248 -13.18 18.34 8.57
N LYS A 249 -14.28 18.17 7.83
CA LYS A 249 -15.66 18.31 8.34
C LYS A 249 -15.94 17.35 9.50
N LYS A 250 -15.58 16.06 9.37
CA LYS A 250 -15.77 15.04 10.42
C LYS A 250 -14.92 15.29 11.67
N ARG A 251 -13.86 16.09 11.54
CA ARG A 251 -12.86 16.35 12.59
C ARG A 251 -13.01 17.71 13.27
N ARG A 252 -13.85 18.62 12.77
CA ARG A 252 -14.13 19.93 13.38
C ARG A 252 -14.98 19.79 14.64
N GLY A 253 -14.40 19.22 15.70
CA GLY A 253 -14.80 19.49 17.07
C GLY A 253 -14.09 20.74 17.61
N PRO A 254 -14.66 21.47 18.58
CA PRO A 254 -14.12 22.75 19.07
C PRO A 254 -12.68 22.68 19.65
N ASN A 255 -12.16 21.48 19.93
CA ASN A 255 -10.82 21.24 20.48
C ASN A 255 -9.97 20.26 19.64
N SER A 256 -10.39 19.91 18.43
CA SER A 256 -9.70 18.91 17.62
C SER A 256 -8.74 19.59 16.65
N ALA A 257 -7.50 19.81 17.09
CA ALA A 257 -6.42 20.07 16.17
C ALA A 257 -6.33 18.87 15.21
N LEU A 258 -6.54 19.12 13.91
CA LEU A 258 -6.37 18.14 12.84
C LEU A 258 -4.88 17.88 12.66
N LEU A 259 -4.26 17.07 13.53
CA LEU A 259 -2.82 16.83 13.47
C LEU A 259 -2.54 15.59 12.63
N LEU A 260 -1.89 15.78 11.48
CA LEU A 260 -1.14 14.72 10.82
C LEU A 260 0.32 14.90 11.17
N ASP A 261 0.90 13.91 11.84
CA ASP A 261 2.30 13.90 12.24
C ASP A 261 3.20 13.51 11.06
N TYR A 262 2.77 12.56 10.22
CA TYR A 262 3.54 12.09 9.06
C TYR A 262 2.70 11.95 7.78
N LEU A 263 3.37 12.17 6.63
CA LEU A 263 2.82 11.94 5.29
C LEU A 263 3.64 10.88 4.56
N PHE A 264 2.97 9.92 3.97
CA PHE A 264 3.58 8.84 3.22
C PHE A 264 2.93 8.67 1.84
N GLY A 265 3.74 8.45 0.82
CA GLY A 265 3.26 8.19 -0.54
C GLY A 265 4.09 7.13 -1.23
N SER A 266 3.66 6.68 -2.40
CA SER A 266 4.45 5.76 -3.23
C SER A 266 5.42 6.52 -4.13
N ASP A 267 6.29 5.77 -4.82
CA ASP A 267 7.16 6.33 -5.86
C ASP A 267 6.42 6.82 -7.12
N LEU A 268 5.09 6.64 -7.21
CA LEU A 268 4.26 7.07 -8.33
C LEU A 268 3.64 8.44 -8.06
N ARG A 269 3.74 9.34 -9.05
CA ARG A 269 3.36 10.75 -8.97
C ARG A 269 1.93 10.93 -8.46
N ARG A 270 0.97 10.19 -9.03
CA ARG A 270 -0.44 10.26 -8.64
C ARG A 270 -0.72 10.08 -7.15
N THR A 271 0.09 9.33 -6.40
CA THR A 271 -0.10 9.19 -4.95
C THR A 271 0.35 10.45 -4.20
N ARG A 272 1.48 11.03 -4.60
CA ARG A 272 2.02 12.27 -4.01
C ARG A 272 1.12 13.46 -4.32
N ASP A 273 0.63 13.52 -5.53
CA ASP A 273 -0.33 14.53 -6.00
C ASP A 273 -1.67 14.40 -5.26
N THR A 274 -2.11 13.18 -4.97
CA THR A 274 -3.31 12.95 -4.14
C THR A 274 -3.12 13.52 -2.73
N ILE A 275 -1.94 13.36 -2.12
CA ILE A 275 -1.64 13.94 -0.80
C ILE A 275 -1.73 15.47 -0.87
N ALA A 276 -1.11 16.09 -1.86
CA ALA A 276 -1.15 17.55 -2.03
C ALA A 276 -2.60 18.05 -2.16
N ALA A 277 -3.40 17.44 -3.03
CA ALA A 277 -4.80 17.77 -3.23
C ALA A 277 -5.65 17.54 -1.97
N PHE A 278 -5.47 16.42 -1.27
CA PHE A 278 -6.18 16.10 -0.03
C PHE A 278 -5.95 17.12 1.08
N LEU A 279 -4.76 17.74 1.13
CA LEU A 279 -4.41 18.73 2.14
C LEU A 279 -4.91 20.15 1.82
N GLN A 280 -5.39 20.43 0.61
CA GLN A 280 -5.87 21.77 0.25
C GLN A 280 -6.97 22.35 1.17
N PRO A 281 -7.95 21.55 1.65
CA PRO A 281 -8.99 22.06 2.54
C PRO A 281 -8.52 22.33 3.99
N PHE A 282 -7.27 22.02 4.31
CA PHE A 282 -6.75 22.13 5.67
C PHE A 282 -6.46 23.61 5.99
N PRO A 283 -6.85 24.10 7.17
CA PRO A 283 -6.65 25.49 7.53
C PRO A 283 -5.15 25.82 7.67
N VAL A 284 -4.68 26.80 6.89
CA VAL A 284 -3.27 27.25 6.81
C VAL A 284 -2.67 27.65 8.17
N ASN A 285 -3.50 28.16 9.09
CA ASN A 285 -3.06 28.81 10.33
C ASN A 285 -3.06 27.91 11.58
N ILE A 286 -3.43 26.65 11.44
CA ILE A 286 -3.40 25.72 12.57
C ILE A 286 -2.10 24.93 12.44
N GLY A 287 -1.46 24.56 13.55
CA GLY A 287 -0.32 23.64 13.58
C GLY A 287 -0.66 22.22 13.11
N THR A 288 -1.51 22.10 12.09
CA THR A 288 -2.15 20.93 11.47
C THR A 288 -1.14 19.82 11.10
N LEU A 289 0.15 20.15 11.08
CA LEU A 289 1.26 19.28 10.74
C LEU A 289 2.36 19.47 11.79
N ASN A 290 2.44 18.57 12.77
CA ASN A 290 3.42 18.66 13.85
C ASN A 290 4.84 18.33 13.38
N ASN A 291 5.00 17.40 12.43
CA ASN A 291 6.29 16.92 11.90
C ASN A 291 6.23 16.57 10.39
N SER A 292 5.15 16.94 9.69
CA SER A 292 4.87 16.53 8.31
C SER A 292 5.46 17.46 7.25
N ASP A 293 6.68 17.93 7.46
CA ASP A 293 7.35 18.84 6.51
C ASP A 293 7.75 18.14 5.20
N SER A 294 7.77 16.81 5.19
CA SER A 294 8.10 16.02 4.02
C SER A 294 7.15 14.85 3.82
N ILE A 295 7.04 14.40 2.57
CA ILE A 295 6.36 13.15 2.21
C ILE A 295 7.42 12.05 2.13
N TYR A 296 7.32 11.06 3.00
CA TYR A 296 8.19 9.90 3.00
C TYR A 296 7.76 8.92 1.92
N VAL A 297 8.68 8.57 1.02
CA VAL A 297 8.38 7.64 -0.08
C VAL A 297 8.49 6.20 0.43
N LEU A 298 7.37 5.48 0.46
CA LEU A 298 7.28 4.09 0.89
C LEU A 298 7.50 3.13 -0.30
N PRO A 299 8.54 2.28 -0.28
CA PRO A 299 8.76 1.26 -1.28
C PRO A 299 7.54 0.36 -1.49
N CYS A 300 6.89 -0.12 -0.43
CA CYS A 300 5.83 -1.12 -0.52
C CYS A 300 4.42 -0.53 -0.61
N ALA A 301 4.32 0.76 -0.94
CA ALA A 301 3.07 1.42 -1.29
C ALA A 301 2.86 1.51 -2.81
N HIS A 302 3.70 0.88 -3.65
CA HIS A 302 3.57 0.93 -5.12
C HIS A 302 2.45 0.03 -5.66
N GLU A 303 1.92 0.35 -6.84
CA GLU A 303 0.87 -0.43 -7.51
C GLU A 303 1.30 -1.88 -7.78
N LEU A 304 0.37 -2.81 -7.60
CA LEU A 304 0.57 -4.24 -7.80
C LEU A 304 -0.32 -4.79 -8.92
N SER A 305 0.11 -5.88 -9.54
CA SER A 305 -0.80 -6.86 -10.11
C SER A 305 -1.31 -7.74 -8.96
N TYR A 306 -2.50 -7.45 -8.45
CA TYR A 306 -3.12 -8.25 -7.39
C TYR A 306 -4.08 -9.27 -7.98
N ASN A 307 -3.77 -10.55 -7.77
CA ASN A 307 -4.65 -11.67 -8.06
C ASN A 307 -5.22 -12.21 -6.75
N VAL A 308 -6.55 -12.25 -6.64
CA VAL A 308 -7.22 -12.76 -5.42
C VAL A 308 -6.96 -14.26 -5.25
N LYS A 309 -6.81 -15.01 -6.36
CA LYS A 309 -6.74 -16.48 -6.35
C LYS A 309 -5.47 -17.02 -5.71
N ASN A 310 -4.34 -16.33 -5.91
CA ASN A 310 -3.06 -16.77 -5.36
C ASN A 310 -2.76 -16.15 -3.99
N GLY A 311 -3.55 -15.15 -3.55
CA GLY A 311 -3.34 -14.41 -2.32
C GLY A 311 -2.00 -13.66 -2.22
N SER A 312 -1.13 -13.81 -3.22
CA SER A 312 0.24 -13.34 -3.20
C SER A 312 0.28 -11.93 -3.74
N CYS A 313 0.37 -10.98 -2.83
CA CYS A 313 0.42 -9.57 -3.17
C CYS A 313 1.67 -9.17 -3.96
N ASP A 314 2.81 -9.77 -3.61
CA ASP A 314 4.13 -9.38 -4.13
C ASP A 314 4.81 -10.52 -4.92
N GLY A 315 4.16 -11.66 -5.08
CA GLY A 315 4.61 -12.78 -5.91
C GLY A 315 4.22 -12.62 -7.38
N ASN A 316 5.03 -13.19 -8.28
CA ASN A 316 4.78 -13.35 -9.72
C ASN A 316 4.20 -12.11 -10.43
N GLN A 317 4.76 -10.94 -10.13
CA GLN A 317 4.43 -9.72 -10.85
C GLN A 317 4.93 -9.86 -12.29
N GLY A 318 4.01 -9.91 -13.25
CA GLY A 318 4.33 -9.89 -14.67
C GLY A 318 5.01 -8.60 -15.11
N ILE A 319 5.05 -8.35 -16.42
CA ILE A 319 5.62 -7.10 -16.95
C ILE A 319 4.86 -5.92 -16.36
N THR A 320 5.56 -5.06 -15.62
CA THR A 320 4.95 -3.86 -15.04
C THR A 320 4.52 -2.93 -16.18
N PRO A 321 3.22 -2.55 -16.23
CA PRO A 321 2.73 -1.58 -17.20
C PRO A 321 3.45 -0.22 -17.09
N ASN A 322 3.50 0.54 -18.17
CA ASN A 322 4.26 1.80 -18.21
C ASN A 322 3.76 2.82 -17.19
N GLU A 323 2.46 2.93 -17.00
CA GLU A 323 1.81 3.82 -16.03
C GLU A 323 2.18 3.50 -14.57
N ASN A 324 2.70 2.29 -14.32
CA ASN A 324 3.11 1.80 -13.01
C ASN A 324 4.62 1.82 -12.80
N LYS A 325 5.39 2.27 -13.80
CA LYS A 325 6.82 2.54 -13.67
C LYS A 325 6.99 3.98 -13.18
N SER A 326 7.68 4.15 -12.05
CA SER A 326 8.07 5.49 -11.61
C SER A 326 9.08 6.07 -12.59
N SER A 327 8.84 7.32 -13.01
CA SER A 327 9.78 8.11 -13.81
C SER A 327 10.83 8.79 -12.93
N CYS A 328 10.65 8.76 -11.61
CA CYS A 328 11.35 9.64 -10.70
C CYS A 328 12.31 8.95 -9.72
N THR A 329 13.25 9.74 -9.23
CA THR A 329 14.32 9.35 -8.30
C THR A 329 14.51 10.46 -7.28
N SER A 330 15.30 10.20 -6.23
CA SER A 330 15.73 11.21 -5.25
C SER A 330 16.39 12.45 -5.87
N LYS A 331 16.97 12.31 -7.06
CA LYS A 331 17.62 13.40 -7.79
C LYS A 331 16.67 14.18 -8.69
N THR A 332 15.63 13.53 -9.19
CA THR A 332 14.72 14.09 -10.19
C THR A 332 13.39 14.55 -9.61
N CYS A 333 12.98 14.03 -8.44
CA CYS A 333 11.83 14.51 -7.68
C CYS A 333 12.25 14.85 -6.26
N THR A 334 12.59 16.11 -6.04
CA THR A 334 12.90 16.64 -4.71
C THR A 334 11.65 17.15 -4.00
N THR A 335 10.62 17.56 -4.73
CA THR A 335 9.34 18.04 -4.20
C THR A 335 8.14 17.45 -4.93
N THR A 336 6.94 17.62 -4.36
CA THR A 336 5.69 17.47 -5.12
C THR A 336 5.60 18.52 -6.22
N THR A 337 4.94 18.18 -7.32
CA THR A 337 4.65 19.15 -8.38
C THR A 337 3.51 20.06 -7.94
N PRO A 338 3.64 21.39 -8.06
CA PRO A 338 2.52 22.30 -7.83
C PRO A 338 1.35 21.94 -8.73
N PHE A 339 0.13 21.98 -8.17
CA PHE A 339 -1.06 21.51 -8.87
C PHE A 339 -1.70 22.56 -9.80
N TYR A 340 -1.14 23.77 -9.89
CA TYR A 340 -1.72 24.85 -10.70
C TYR A 340 -0.65 25.65 -11.44
N GLU A 341 -0.77 25.72 -12.76
CA GLU A 341 -0.16 26.76 -13.61
C GLU A 341 -1.05 28.02 -13.72
N ASN A 342 -2.17 28.10 -12.99
CA ASN A 342 -2.98 29.32 -12.97
C ASN A 342 -2.26 30.43 -12.19
N LYS A 343 -1.50 31.24 -12.95
CA LYS A 343 -0.63 32.36 -12.54
C LYS A 343 -1.27 33.48 -11.69
N ASN A 344 -2.54 33.37 -11.29
CA ASN A 344 -3.28 34.49 -10.69
C ASN A 344 -3.70 34.27 -9.21
N GLN A 345 -3.25 33.20 -8.55
CA GLN A 345 -3.60 32.92 -7.14
C GLN A 345 -2.40 32.39 -6.33
N GLN A 346 -1.30 33.14 -6.37
CA GLN A 346 0.04 32.58 -6.23
C GLN A 346 0.62 32.50 -4.80
N ASP A 347 0.18 33.30 -3.82
CA ASP A 347 1.06 33.49 -2.64
C ASP A 347 0.84 32.57 -1.42
N VAL A 348 -0.28 31.85 -1.28
CA VAL A 348 -0.54 31.01 -0.08
C VAL A 348 -0.83 29.54 -0.41
N SER A 349 -1.36 29.26 -1.59
CA SER A 349 -1.62 27.90 -2.08
C SER A 349 -0.33 27.17 -2.48
N GLU A 350 0.67 27.89 -2.99
CA GLU A 350 1.92 27.30 -3.49
C GLU A 350 2.77 26.67 -2.36
N MET A 351 2.75 27.25 -1.14
CA MET A 351 3.49 26.71 0.02
C MET A 351 2.90 25.40 0.57
N LEU A 352 1.58 25.21 0.52
CA LEU A 352 0.96 23.96 0.98
C LEU A 352 1.10 22.82 -0.03
N ASN A 353 1.21 23.16 -1.32
CA ASN A 353 1.20 22.20 -2.43
C ASN A 353 2.60 21.64 -2.77
N THR A 354 3.67 22.27 -2.29
CA THR A 354 5.06 21.90 -2.65
C THR A 354 5.80 21.37 -1.42
N ARG A 355 5.74 20.04 -1.20
CA ARG A 355 6.41 19.38 -0.08
C ARG A 355 7.67 18.65 -0.52
N PRO A 356 8.78 18.78 0.22
CA PRO A 356 9.95 17.92 0.06
C PRO A 356 9.60 16.44 0.10
N LEU A 357 10.26 15.65 -0.75
CA LEU A 357 10.16 14.21 -0.75
C LEU A 357 11.34 13.61 -0.01
N ASN A 358 11.07 12.78 1.00
CA ASN A 358 12.09 12.03 1.71
C ASN A 358 12.24 10.63 1.09
N TRP A 359 13.35 10.43 0.38
CA TRP A 359 13.69 9.17 -0.28
C TRP A 359 14.64 8.28 0.54
N GLU A 360 15.07 8.70 1.72
CA GLU A 360 16.15 8.03 2.46
C GLU A 360 15.83 6.56 2.75
N TYR A 361 14.61 6.28 3.24
CA TYR A 361 14.17 4.92 3.49
C TYR A 361 14.07 4.12 2.18
N TYR A 362 13.55 4.74 1.11
CA TYR A 362 13.39 4.11 -0.20
C TYR A 362 14.72 3.68 -0.81
N GLU A 363 15.72 4.56 -0.79
CA GLU A 363 17.06 4.29 -1.31
C GLU A 363 17.76 3.19 -0.51
N LYS A 364 17.60 3.16 0.82
CA LYS A 364 18.13 2.06 1.64
C LYS A 364 17.45 0.72 1.34
N PHE A 365 16.15 0.75 1.10
CA PHE A 365 15.36 -0.45 0.81
C PHE A 365 15.77 -1.08 -0.53
N TYR A 366 15.81 -0.30 -1.61
CA TYR A 366 16.14 -0.81 -2.95
C TYR A 366 17.63 -0.79 -3.28
N LYS A 367 18.46 -0.04 -2.54
CA LYS A 367 19.86 0.25 -2.88
C LYS A 367 20.00 0.74 -4.33
N GLY A 368 19.05 1.57 -4.74
CA GLY A 368 18.77 1.91 -6.13
C GLY A 368 17.30 2.30 -6.27
N THR A 369 16.69 1.95 -7.40
CA THR A 369 15.25 2.17 -7.65
C THR A 369 14.50 0.85 -7.72
N ARG A 370 13.17 0.89 -7.65
CA ARG A 370 12.32 -0.30 -7.84
C ARG A 370 12.63 -1.04 -9.15
N ASN A 371 12.90 -0.29 -10.23
CA ASN A 371 13.22 -0.81 -11.57
C ASN A 371 14.68 -1.22 -11.74
N LYS A 372 15.59 -0.67 -10.91
CA LYS A 372 17.03 -0.95 -10.95
C LYS A 372 17.54 -1.14 -9.53
N ARG A 373 17.22 -2.30 -8.97
CA ARG A 373 17.56 -2.66 -7.59
C ARG A 373 19.04 -2.94 -7.45
N GLY A 374 19.63 -2.51 -6.33
CA GLY A 374 21.01 -2.82 -5.97
C GLY A 374 21.17 -4.18 -5.29
N PRO A 375 22.43 -4.64 -5.13
CA PRO A 375 22.75 -5.89 -4.44
C PRO A 375 22.28 -5.91 -2.99
N GLY A 376 21.56 -6.97 -2.60
CA GLY A 376 20.98 -7.12 -1.26
C GLY A 376 19.88 -6.10 -0.96
N SER A 377 19.11 -5.71 -1.98
CA SER A 377 17.87 -4.96 -1.83
C SER A 377 16.81 -5.80 -1.11
N GLN A 378 15.94 -5.10 -0.39
CA GLN A 378 14.80 -5.70 0.30
C GLN A 378 13.62 -5.89 -0.67
N GLN A 379 12.60 -6.63 -0.24
CA GLN A 379 11.45 -7.01 -1.05
C GLN A 379 10.16 -6.85 -0.25
N CYS A 380 9.08 -6.44 -0.93
CA CYS A 380 7.80 -6.18 -0.29
C CYS A 380 7.06 -7.46 0.15
N ARG A 381 7.41 -8.63 -0.39
CA ARG A 381 6.93 -9.90 0.20
C ARG A 381 7.40 -10.12 1.65
N ASN A 382 8.42 -9.40 2.11
CA ASN A 382 8.95 -9.52 3.48
C ASN A 382 8.48 -8.36 4.38
N THR A 383 7.71 -7.40 3.88
CA THR A 383 7.23 -6.22 4.63
C THR A 383 6.18 -5.46 3.86
N ASN A 384 5.22 -4.83 4.54
CA ASN A 384 4.19 -4.02 3.89
C ASN A 384 4.36 -2.52 4.21
N MET A 385 3.56 -1.68 3.55
CA MET A 385 3.61 -0.22 3.71
C MET A 385 3.36 0.25 5.16
N ILE A 386 2.56 -0.49 5.93
CA ILE A 386 2.23 -0.14 7.32
C ILE A 386 3.45 -0.38 8.22
N GLN A 387 4.08 -1.55 8.13
CA GLN A 387 5.29 -1.83 8.90
C GLN A 387 6.45 -0.89 8.52
N GLN A 388 6.57 -0.51 7.25
CA GLN A 388 7.54 0.49 6.80
C GLN A 388 7.28 1.85 7.44
N ALA A 389 6.02 2.30 7.46
CA ALA A 389 5.64 3.56 8.10
C ALA A 389 5.96 3.56 9.61
N ILE A 390 5.58 2.50 10.34
CA ILE A 390 5.92 2.33 11.77
C ILE A 390 7.44 2.41 11.98
N THR A 391 8.21 1.69 11.17
CA THR A 391 9.68 1.67 11.28
C THR A 391 10.29 3.06 11.09
N ILE A 392 9.76 3.84 10.14
CA ILE A 392 10.22 5.22 9.89
C ILE A 392 9.89 6.10 11.10
N ILE A 393 8.65 6.08 11.58
CA ILE A 393 8.21 6.86 12.75
C ILE A 393 9.10 6.57 13.96
N GLU A 394 9.28 5.29 14.30
CA GLU A 394 10.11 4.88 15.45
C GLU A 394 11.59 5.29 15.29
N SER A 395 12.11 5.32 14.06
CA SER A 395 13.48 5.78 13.81
C SER A 395 13.66 7.29 14.01
N LEU A 396 12.65 8.08 13.64
CA LEU A 396 12.67 9.53 13.80
C LEU A 396 12.56 9.91 15.27
N GLU A 397 11.64 9.29 16.00
CA GLU A 397 11.42 9.56 17.43
C GLU A 397 12.64 9.22 18.28
N ARG A 398 13.33 8.11 17.98
CA ARG A 398 14.62 7.80 18.64
C ARG A 398 15.69 8.85 18.39
N SER A 399 15.71 9.43 17.19
CA SER A 399 16.69 10.46 16.82
C SER A 399 16.40 11.78 17.54
N SER A 400 15.12 12.12 17.68
CA SER A 400 14.66 13.27 18.45
C SER A 400 15.03 13.13 19.94
N ASP A 401 14.76 11.98 20.55
CA ASP A 401 15.09 11.70 21.96
C ASP A 401 16.60 11.79 22.24
N ALA A 402 17.43 11.31 21.31
CA ALA A 402 18.89 11.37 21.43
C ALA A 402 19.41 12.81 21.43
N ASN A 403 18.83 13.68 20.60
CA ASN A 403 19.19 15.10 20.54
C ASN A 403 18.76 15.86 21.80
N VAL A 404 17.58 15.56 22.37
CA VAL A 404 17.13 16.17 23.64
C VAL A 404 18.03 15.77 24.81
N LYS A 405 18.46 14.50 24.87
CA LYS A 405 19.41 14.03 25.90
C LYS A 405 20.83 14.61 25.75
N GLY A 406 21.23 14.98 24.53
CA GLY A 406 22.52 15.63 24.26
C GLY A 406 22.60 17.09 24.73
N VAL A 407 21.47 17.81 24.75
CA VAL A 407 21.42 19.24 25.15
C VAL A 407 21.40 19.41 26.68
N LEU A 408 20.90 18.42 27.43
CA LEU A 408 20.87 18.45 28.91
C LEU A 408 22.20 18.09 29.60
N GLN A 409 23.30 17.90 28.86
CA GLN A 409 24.64 17.64 29.44
C GLN A 409 25.67 18.76 29.25
N ILE A 410 25.26 19.99 28.91
CA ILE A 410 26.15 21.16 28.97
C ILE A 410 26.13 21.74 30.40
N GLY A 411 26.76 21.02 31.34
CA GLY A 411 26.85 21.47 32.74
C GLY A 411 27.74 20.63 33.67
N GLY A 412 28.21 19.46 33.22
CA GLY A 412 29.14 18.64 33.98
C GLY A 412 30.59 19.04 33.72
N LYS A 413 31.21 19.78 34.63
CA LYS A 413 32.66 20.05 34.66
C LYS A 413 33.46 18.79 34.28
N LYS A 414 34.15 18.81 33.14
CA LYS A 414 35.07 17.74 32.71
C LYS A 414 36.10 17.48 33.81
N ARG A 415 35.93 16.39 34.57
CA ARG A 415 36.97 15.85 35.45
C ARG A 415 38.17 15.49 34.57
N LYS A 416 39.26 16.26 34.69
CA LYS A 416 40.55 15.96 34.06
C LYS A 416 41.05 14.62 34.58
N THR A 417 40.82 13.53 33.86
CA THR A 417 41.47 12.25 34.11
C THR A 417 42.93 12.37 33.68
N ARG A 418 43.81 12.44 34.69
CA ARG A 418 45.27 12.49 34.55
C ARG A 418 45.74 11.18 33.90
N ARG A 419 46.04 11.20 32.60
CA ARG A 419 46.67 10.08 31.87
C ARG A 419 48.01 9.75 32.52
N LYS A 420 48.10 8.62 33.23
CA LYS A 420 49.38 8.00 33.60
C LYS A 420 50.06 7.51 32.32
N ARG A 421 51.17 8.15 31.94
CA ARG A 421 52.09 7.68 30.91
C ARG A 421 52.73 6.36 31.38
N THR A 422 52.40 5.25 30.74
CA THR A 422 53.18 4.01 30.84
C THR A 422 54.19 3.95 29.69
N ASN A 423 55.46 4.08 30.02
CA ASN A 423 56.59 3.94 29.09
C ASN A 423 56.72 2.48 28.65
N ARG A 424 56.17 2.11 27.49
CA ARG A 424 56.48 0.83 26.83
C ARG A 424 57.74 0.99 25.97
N LYS A 425 58.85 0.42 26.44
CA LYS A 425 60.10 0.25 25.68
C LYS A 425 59.83 -0.64 24.45
N LYS A 426 60.08 -0.09 23.25
CA LYS A 426 60.16 -0.87 22.00
C LYS A 426 61.40 -1.76 22.04
N LYS A 427 61.22 -3.08 22.03
CA LYS A 427 62.30 -4.06 21.84
C LYS A 427 62.32 -4.45 20.36
N SER A 428 63.34 -4.01 19.64
CA SER A 428 63.62 -4.41 18.27
C SER A 428 64.14 -5.84 18.23
N LEU A 429 63.54 -6.71 17.41
CA LEU A 429 64.16 -7.97 17.00
C LEU A 429 64.23 -8.02 15.48
N ARG A 430 65.41 -7.65 14.96
CA ARG A 430 65.94 -8.05 13.66
C ARG A 430 66.20 -9.56 13.65
N ARG A 431 65.67 -10.30 12.68
CA ARG A 431 66.24 -11.53 12.09
C ARG A 431 65.63 -11.66 10.68
N SER A 432 66.32 -11.31 9.59
CA SER A 432 67.43 -12.01 8.91
C SER A 432 67.04 -13.35 8.25
N ARG A 433 66.88 -13.27 6.91
CA ARG A 433 67.31 -14.24 5.87
C ARG A 433 66.80 -15.69 5.93
N LYS A 434 66.14 -16.16 4.86
CA LYS A 434 66.80 -16.94 3.78
C LYS A 434 65.81 -17.35 2.68
N SER A 435 66.34 -17.33 1.47
CA SER A 435 65.79 -17.86 0.23
C SER A 435 65.55 -19.37 0.29
N ARG A 436 64.54 -19.86 -0.45
CA ARG A 436 64.73 -21.08 -1.26
C ARG A 436 63.75 -21.19 -2.43
N ARG A 437 64.34 -21.61 -3.53
CA ARG A 437 63.86 -21.79 -4.90
C ARG A 437 62.95 -23.01 -5.08
N LYS A 438 62.15 -22.95 -6.15
CA LYS A 438 61.80 -23.98 -7.17
C LYS A 438 61.09 -25.26 -6.69
N SER A 439 59.98 -25.58 -7.38
CA SER A 439 59.92 -26.76 -8.27
C SER A 439 58.62 -26.76 -9.11
N LYS A 440 58.78 -26.94 -10.42
CA LYS A 440 57.73 -27.29 -11.38
C LYS A 440 57.54 -28.81 -11.37
N ARG A 441 56.31 -29.32 -11.52
CA ARG A 441 56.07 -30.59 -12.21
C ARG A 441 54.71 -30.60 -12.93
N ARG A 442 54.80 -30.64 -14.27
CA ARG A 442 53.86 -31.34 -15.18
C ARG A 442 53.89 -32.83 -14.81
N THR A 443 52.80 -33.60 -14.93
CA THR A 443 52.42 -34.54 -16.03
C THR A 443 51.39 -35.51 -15.40
N TYR A 444 50.45 -36.21 -16.05
CA TYR A 444 50.05 -36.47 -17.44
C TYR A 444 48.58 -36.95 -17.39
N LYS A 445 47.84 -36.79 -18.49
CA LYS A 445 46.60 -37.53 -18.77
C LYS A 445 46.90 -39.04 -18.89
N ARG A 446 45.98 -39.87 -18.43
CA ARG A 446 45.44 -40.96 -19.24
C ARG A 446 43.98 -41.16 -18.87
#